data_AF-A0A1F9KNP9-F1
#
_entry.id   AF-A0A1F9KNP9-F1
#
_cell.length_a   1.000
_cell.length_b   1.000
_cell.length_c   1.000
_cell.angle_alpha   90.00
_cell.angle_beta   90.00
_cell.angle_gamma   90.00
#
_symmetry.space_group_name_H-M   'P 1'
#
loop_
_entity.id
_entity.type
_entity.pdbx_description
1 polymer ?
#
loop_
_entity_poly.entity_id
_entity_poly.type
_entity_poly.pdbx_seq_one_letter_code
_entity_poly.pdbx_strand_id
1 'polypeptide(L)'
;MIARCFATVLLLVSVFAADRAAALERVMISHSVRGGLSIGPLLYGIERGFYRAEGIVLLYVSIRADLGIKAMLAGEIDYIYSAGEVVDYRFLREALAGLKGRR
;
A
#
# COMPACT_ATOMS: atom_id res chain seq x y z
N MET A 1 19.26 34.70 -32.07
CA MET A 1 17.85 34.34 -31.75
C MET A 1 17.65 32.83 -31.56
N ILE A 2 18.21 31.96 -32.41
CA ILE A 2 18.01 30.49 -32.35
C ILE A 2 18.42 29.86 -31.00
N ALA A 3 19.53 30.29 -30.39
CA ALA A 3 19.99 29.76 -29.10
C ALA A 3 19.04 30.04 -27.93
N ARG A 4 18.26 31.13 -28.00
CA ARG A 4 17.27 31.47 -26.97
C ARG A 4 16.04 30.57 -27.06
N CYS A 5 15.59 30.24 -28.26
CA CYS A 5 14.49 29.29 -28.47
C CYS A 5 14.88 27.87 -28.04
N PHE A 6 16.13 27.46 -28.28
CA PHE A 6 16.59 26.13 -27.86
C PHE A 6 16.63 26.00 -26.33
N ALA A 7 17.07 27.04 -25.63
CA ALA A 7 17.06 27.07 -24.17
C ALA A 7 15.66 27.01 -23.58
N THR A 8 14.67 27.72 -24.15
CA THR A 8 13.28 27.64 -23.67
C THR A 8 12.62 26.29 -23.93
N VAL A 9 12.89 25.66 -25.09
CA VAL A 9 12.39 24.31 -25.38
C VAL A 9 12.99 23.30 -24.41
N LEU A 10 14.29 23.38 -24.13
CA LEU A 10 14.96 22.48 -23.19
C LEU A 10 14.38 22.63 -21.77
N LEU A 11 14.09 23.86 -21.36
CA LEU A 11 13.52 24.16 -20.05
C LEU A 11 12.08 23.67 -19.92
N LEU A 12 11.26 23.81 -20.98
CA LEU A 12 9.92 23.24 -21.05
C LEU A 12 9.93 21.70 -20.98
N VAL A 13 10.83 21.04 -21.69
CA VAL A 13 10.97 19.56 -21.65
C VAL A 13 11.35 19.08 -20.25
N SER A 14 12.23 19.81 -19.54
CA SER A 14 12.64 19.42 -18.18
C SER A 14 11.51 19.52 -17.15
N VAL A 15 10.59 20.48 -17.29
CA VAL A 15 9.44 20.64 -16.40
C VAL A 15 8.42 19.51 -16.61
N PHE A 16 8.17 19.10 -17.85
CA PHE A 16 7.27 17.98 -18.15
C PHE A 16 7.85 16.61 -17.77
N ALA A 17 9.18 16.47 -17.69
CA ALA A 17 9.82 15.25 -17.24
C ALA A 17 9.75 15.06 -15.71
N ALA A 18 9.71 16.15 -14.94
CA ALA A 18 9.67 16.11 -13.48
C ALA A 18 8.37 15.50 -12.93
N ASP A 19 7.24 15.69 -13.61
CA ASP A 19 5.93 15.15 -13.20
C ASP A 19 5.87 13.61 -13.27
N ARG A 20 6.72 12.99 -14.10
CA ARG A 20 6.81 11.53 -14.21
C ARG A 20 7.67 10.87 -13.14
N ALA A 21 8.41 11.67 -12.36
CA ALA A 21 9.20 11.20 -11.24
C ALA A 21 8.41 11.25 -9.92
N ALA A 22 7.10 11.01 -9.96
CA ALA A 22 6.31 10.77 -8.75
C ALA A 22 6.97 9.61 -7.98
N ALA A 23 7.50 9.91 -6.79
CA ALA A 23 8.13 8.93 -5.94
C ALA A 23 7.11 7.85 -5.62
N LEU A 24 7.41 6.60 -5.98
CA LEU A 24 6.47 5.51 -5.79
C LEU A 24 6.28 5.24 -4.29
N GLU A 25 5.07 5.45 -3.79
CA GLU A 25 4.70 5.16 -2.42
C GLU A 25 4.69 3.65 -2.22
N ARG A 26 5.38 3.16 -1.18
CA ARG A 26 5.38 1.73 -0.84
C ARG A 26 4.28 1.47 0.17
N VAL A 27 3.39 0.55 -0.18
CA VAL A 27 2.25 0.18 0.67
C VAL A 27 2.24 -1.33 0.85
N MET A 28 2.29 -1.81 2.10
CA MET A 28 2.17 -3.22 2.45
C MET A 28 0.73 -3.58 2.82
N ILE A 29 0.14 -4.49 2.04
CA ILE A 29 -1.20 -5.04 2.28
C ILE A 29 -1.09 -6.50 2.68
N SER A 30 -1.76 -6.85 3.76
CA SER A 30 -1.90 -8.24 4.18
C SER A 30 -3.24 -8.84 3.83
N HIS A 31 -3.26 -10.14 3.57
CA HIS A 31 -4.49 -10.93 3.41
C HIS A 31 -4.45 -12.20 4.24
N SER A 32 -5.61 -12.55 4.82
CA SER A 32 -5.78 -13.77 5.60
C SER A 32 -5.66 -15.02 4.73
N VAL A 33 -4.80 -15.95 5.13
CA VAL A 33 -4.68 -17.28 4.50
C VAL A 33 -6.03 -18.02 4.40
N ARG A 34 -6.98 -17.78 5.32
CA ARG A 34 -8.30 -18.43 5.33
C ARG A 34 -9.36 -17.71 4.48
N GLY A 35 -9.11 -16.47 4.07
CA GLY A 35 -10.07 -15.60 3.38
C GLY A 35 -9.98 -15.65 1.85
N GLY A 36 -9.51 -16.78 1.31
CA GLY A 36 -9.00 -16.96 -0.06
C GLY A 36 -9.91 -16.48 -1.19
N LEU A 37 -11.23 -16.55 -1.02
CA LEU A 37 -12.18 -16.26 -2.10
C LEU A 37 -12.39 -14.77 -2.37
N SER A 38 -12.05 -13.90 -1.41
CA SER A 38 -12.25 -12.45 -1.56
C SER A 38 -11.09 -11.75 -2.25
N ILE A 39 -9.93 -12.37 -2.41
CA ILE A 39 -8.69 -11.69 -2.85
C ILE A 39 -8.64 -11.37 -4.36
N GLY A 40 -9.51 -11.96 -5.18
CA GLY A 40 -9.48 -11.83 -6.64
C GLY A 40 -9.30 -10.40 -7.17
N PRO A 41 -10.08 -9.40 -6.70
CA PRO A 41 -9.94 -8.01 -7.14
C PRO A 41 -8.58 -7.38 -6.82
N LEU A 42 -7.99 -7.71 -5.66
CA LEU A 42 -6.67 -7.21 -5.25
C LEU A 42 -5.58 -7.72 -6.18
N LEU A 43 -5.56 -9.04 -6.42
CA LEU A 43 -4.58 -9.67 -7.32
C LEU A 43 -4.75 -9.16 -8.76
N TYR A 44 -5.98 -9.03 -9.23
CA TYR A 44 -6.26 -8.48 -10.55
C TYR A 44 -5.74 -7.04 -10.70
N GLY A 45 -5.93 -6.18 -9.69
CA GLY A 45 -5.41 -4.82 -9.70
C GLY A 45 -3.87 -4.77 -9.71
N ILE A 46 -3.21 -5.68 -8.99
CA ILE A 46 -1.74 -5.83 -9.01
C ILE A 46 -1.26 -6.23 -10.40
N GLU A 47 -1.89 -7.23 -11.01
CA GLU A 47 -1.54 -7.76 -12.32
C GLU A 47 -1.75 -6.72 -13.42
N ARG A 48 -2.89 -6.00 -13.39
CA ARG A 48 -3.20 -4.93 -14.34
C ARG A 48 -2.42 -3.63 -14.09
N GLY A 49 -1.65 -3.56 -13.00
CA GLY A 49 -0.82 -2.40 -12.68
C GLY A 49 -1.61 -1.16 -12.25
N PHE A 50 -2.85 -1.32 -11.78
CA PHE A 50 -3.68 -0.20 -11.32
C PHE A 50 -3.01 0.60 -10.21
N TYR A 51 -2.41 -0.08 -9.23
CA TYR A 51 -1.65 0.58 -8.16
C TYR A 51 -0.43 1.34 -8.69
N ARG A 52 0.29 0.76 -9.65
CA ARG A 52 1.45 1.42 -10.26
C ARG A 52 1.06 2.66 -11.06
N ALA A 53 -0.11 2.65 -11.70
CA ALA A 53 -0.63 3.82 -12.41
C ALA A 53 -0.94 4.99 -11.46
N GLU A 54 -1.31 4.69 -10.21
CA GLU A 54 -1.51 5.66 -9.13
C GLU A 54 -0.20 6.01 -8.38
N GLY A 55 0.95 5.55 -8.86
CA GLY A 55 2.23 5.79 -8.20
C GLY A 55 2.47 4.95 -6.93
N ILE A 56 1.75 3.84 -6.77
CA ILE A 56 1.84 2.96 -5.60
C ILE A 56 2.56 1.65 -5.95
N VAL A 57 3.62 1.34 -5.20
CA VAL A 57 4.25 0.03 -5.16
C VAL A 57 3.58 -0.79 -4.06
N LEU A 58 2.62 -1.61 -4.49
CA LEU A 58 1.91 -2.50 -3.59
C LEU A 58 2.75 -3.74 -3.28
N LEU A 59 2.99 -4.00 -1.99
CA LEU A 59 3.59 -5.21 -1.47
C LEU A 59 2.49 -6.07 -0.84
N TYR A 60 2.31 -7.27 -1.38
CA TYR A 60 1.30 -8.20 -0.91
C TYR A 60 1.92 -9.27 0.00
N VAL A 61 1.33 -9.50 1.18
CA VAL A 61 1.71 -10.58 2.10
C VAL A 61 0.49 -11.41 2.51
N SER A 62 0.60 -12.73 2.40
CA SER A 62 -0.40 -13.64 2.97
C SER A 62 0.02 -14.05 4.38
N ILE A 63 -0.81 -13.75 5.37
CA ILE A 63 -0.51 -13.97 6.78
C ILE A 63 -1.80 -14.35 7.53
N ARG A 64 -1.70 -14.99 8.70
CA ARG A 64 -2.88 -15.21 9.55
C ARG A 64 -3.45 -13.87 10.03
N ALA A 65 -4.78 -13.80 10.19
CA ALA A 65 -5.47 -12.56 10.58
C ALA A 65 -4.96 -11.98 11.91
N ASP A 66 -4.73 -12.81 12.93
CA ASP A 66 -4.17 -12.39 14.22
C ASP A 66 -2.76 -11.79 14.08
N LEU A 67 -1.89 -12.42 13.29
CA LEU A 67 -0.56 -11.88 13.02
C LEU A 67 -0.60 -10.61 12.17
N GLY A 68 -1.50 -10.53 11.17
CA GLY A 68 -1.70 -9.34 10.35
C GLY A 68 -2.15 -8.13 11.19
N ILE A 69 -3.06 -8.34 12.14
CA ILE A 69 -3.47 -7.27 13.08
C ILE A 69 -2.31 -6.83 13.95
N LYS A 70 -1.50 -7.76 14.49
CA LYS A 70 -0.30 -7.42 15.27
C LYS A 70 0.68 -6.58 14.48
N ALA A 71 1.02 -7.01 13.27
CA ALA A 71 1.96 -6.30 12.41
C ALA A 71 1.40 -4.93 11.95
N MET A 72 0.09 -4.80 11.72
CA MET A 72 -0.54 -3.49 11.47
C MET A 72 -0.40 -2.55 12.68
N LEU A 73 -0.64 -3.05 13.90
CA LEU A 73 -0.48 -2.25 15.13
C LEU A 73 0.98 -1.91 15.44
N ALA A 74 1.92 -2.70 14.93
CA ALA A 74 3.36 -2.42 14.99
C ALA A 74 3.82 -1.41 13.92
N GLY A 75 2.97 -1.07 12.95
CA GLY A 75 3.32 -0.22 11.81
C GLY A 75 4.11 -0.94 10.71
N GLU A 76 4.12 -2.28 10.72
CA GLU A 76 4.75 -3.07 9.66
C GLU A 76 3.82 -3.21 8.46
N ILE A 77 2.50 -3.35 8.68
CA ILE A 77 1.48 -3.46 7.62
C ILE A 77 0.64 -2.19 7.60
N ASP A 78 0.40 -1.66 6.40
CA ASP A 78 -0.43 -0.46 6.22
C ASP A 78 -1.91 -0.80 6.15
N TYR A 79 -2.27 -1.87 5.43
CA TYR A 79 -3.66 -2.28 5.26
C TYR A 79 -3.89 -3.79 5.43
N ILE A 80 -5.07 -4.14 5.93
CA ILE A 80 -5.55 -5.52 6.00
C ILE A 80 -6.70 -5.68 5.02
N TYR A 81 -6.50 -6.55 4.03
CA TYR A 81 -7.53 -7.02 3.13
C TYR A 81 -8.07 -8.34 3.68
N SER A 82 -9.21 -8.31 4.37
CA SER A 82 -9.82 -9.50 4.96
C SER A 82 -11.33 -9.33 5.10
N ALA A 83 -12.08 -10.41 4.87
CA ALA A 83 -13.53 -10.43 5.02
C ALA A 83 -13.98 -11.71 5.72
N GLY A 84 -14.83 -11.58 6.74
CA GLY A 84 -15.49 -12.71 7.40
C GLY A 84 -14.62 -13.57 8.33
N GLU A 85 -13.43 -13.11 8.69
CA GLU A 85 -12.53 -13.87 9.58
C GLU A 85 -12.94 -13.76 11.05
N VAL A 86 -12.99 -14.91 11.72
CA VAL A 86 -13.16 -14.97 13.17
C VAL A 86 -11.80 -14.77 13.82
N VAL A 87 -11.62 -13.62 14.47
CA VAL A 87 -10.45 -13.32 15.28
C VAL A 87 -10.77 -13.64 16.74
N ASP A 88 -9.82 -14.24 17.45
CA ASP A 88 -9.97 -14.52 18.89
C ASP A 88 -10.21 -13.21 19.66
N TYR A 89 -11.29 -13.17 20.44
CA TYR A 89 -11.66 -12.02 21.27
C TYR A 89 -10.57 -11.67 22.30
N ARG A 90 -9.87 -12.67 22.86
CA ARG A 90 -8.80 -12.43 23.84
C ARG A 90 -7.66 -11.65 23.21
N PHE A 91 -7.30 -12.02 21.99
CA PHE A 91 -6.28 -11.33 21.21
C PHE A 91 -6.67 -9.87 20.91
N LEU A 92 -7.92 -9.63 20.47
CA LEU A 92 -8.42 -8.28 20.20
C LEU A 92 -8.38 -7.41 21.46
N ARG A 93 -8.74 -7.97 22.62
CA ARG A 93 -8.71 -7.26 23.89
C ARG A 93 -7.30 -6.82 24.28
N GLU A 94 -6.30 -7.70 24.12
CA GLU A 94 -4.90 -7.37 24.39
C GLU A 94 -4.36 -6.30 23.45
N ALA A 95 -4.63 -6.44 22.15
CA ALA A 95 -4.26 -5.48 21.13
C ALA A 95 -4.82 -4.07 21.42
N LEU A 96 -6.11 -3.98 21.78
CA LEU A 96 -6.76 -2.72 22.14
C LEU A 96 -6.25 -2.14 23.46
N ALA A 97 -5.93 -2.98 24.45
CA ALA A 97 -5.34 -2.53 25.70
C ALA A 97 -3.94 -1.91 25.47
N GLY A 98 -3.12 -2.52 24.60
CA GLY A 98 -1.81 -1.98 24.22
C GLY A 98 -1.89 -0.61 23.54
N LEU A 99 -2.94 -0.34 22.76
CA LEU A 99 -3.18 0.97 22.16
C LEU A 99 -3.57 2.04 23.19
N LYS A 100 -4.31 1.66 24.24
CA LYS A 100 -4.77 2.59 25.27
C LYS A 100 -3.65 3.08 26.19
N GLY A 101 -2.58 2.30 26.33
CA GLY A 101 -1.40 2.64 27.13
C GLY A 101 -0.32 3.48 26.42
N ARG A 102 -0.49 3.78 25.12
CA ARG A 102 0.45 4.57 24.31
C ARG A 102 0.01 6.03 24.07
N ARG A 103 -1.10 6.48 24.66
CA ARG A 103 -1.56 7.87 24.61
C ARG A 103 -1.21 8.62 25.88
#